data_AF-A0A937G0N1-F1
#
_entry.id   AF-A0A937G0N1-F1
#
_cell.length_a   1.000
_cell.length_b   1.000
_cell.length_c   1.000
_cell.angle_alpha   90.00
_cell.angle_beta   90.00
_cell.angle_gamma   90.00
#
_symmetry.space_group_name_H-M   'P 1'
#
loop_
_entity.id
_entity.type
_entity.pdbx_description
1 polymer ?
#
loop_
_entity_poly.entity_id
_entity_poly.type
_entity_poly.pdbx_seq_one_letter_code
_entity_poly.pdbx_strand_id
1 'polypeptide(L)'
;MELNELKKTWQEAKPVQYSRKELDSIFEIKTRRSLKSINRSMLTDAVFMVLVTAGFVSITFILGLKSRYIISGELLFIAILLCLHYRIKHLTLSRINLSENNITEAILQIIKKVKGYLLLYKVLTPLIAGGLFILYQVNTNFYNTGIYSLPRPAFTIGIALSTGILVLALTHFITTTMYGKELKRLKQMYKDLAHGKNY
;
A
#
# COMPACT_ATOMS: atom_id res chain seq x y z
N MET A 1 -36.92 4.88 -28.24
CA MET A 1 -37.37 6.01 -27.40
C MET A 1 -37.48 5.45 -25.99
N GLU A 2 -36.41 5.60 -25.19
CA GLU A 2 -36.33 4.95 -23.86
C GLU A 2 -35.55 5.81 -22.85
N LEU A 3 -34.42 6.42 -23.27
CA LEU A 3 -33.58 7.19 -22.35
C LEU A 3 -34.14 8.58 -21.97
N ASN A 4 -34.81 9.25 -22.93
CA ASN A 4 -35.33 10.60 -22.73
C ASN A 4 -36.61 10.62 -21.90
N GLU A 5 -37.45 9.59 -22.02
CA GLU A 5 -38.64 9.43 -21.17
C GLU A 5 -38.23 9.07 -19.74
N LEU A 6 -37.28 8.14 -19.56
CA LEU A 6 -36.73 7.83 -18.23
C LEU A 6 -36.13 9.06 -17.53
N LYS A 7 -35.40 9.92 -18.27
CA LYS A 7 -34.89 11.19 -17.73
C LYS A 7 -36.01 12.13 -17.29
N LYS A 8 -37.11 12.18 -18.04
CA LYS A 8 -38.27 13.02 -17.74
C LYS A 8 -39.03 12.51 -16.51
N THR A 9 -39.27 11.20 -16.44
CA THR A 9 -39.92 10.56 -15.28
C THR A 9 -39.08 10.67 -14.02
N TRP A 10 -37.74 10.65 -14.12
CA TRP A 10 -36.85 10.83 -12.98
C TRP A 10 -36.79 12.27 -12.46
N GLN A 11 -37.02 13.27 -13.33
CA GLN A 11 -37.15 14.67 -12.94
C GLN A 11 -38.52 14.98 -12.32
N GLU A 12 -39.56 14.27 -12.74
CA GLU A 12 -40.94 14.42 -12.23
C GLU A 12 -41.19 13.59 -10.95
N ALA A 13 -40.47 12.49 -10.74
CA ALA A 13 -40.49 11.74 -9.50
C ALA A 13 -39.84 12.58 -8.39
N LYS A 14 -40.64 12.98 -7.38
CA LYS A 14 -40.15 13.61 -6.14
C LYS A 14 -38.89 12.88 -5.67
N PRO A 15 -37.83 13.60 -5.26
CA PRO A 15 -36.58 12.97 -4.85
C PRO A 15 -36.92 11.92 -3.79
N VAL A 16 -36.50 10.68 -4.02
CA VAL A 16 -36.67 9.60 -3.05
C VAL A 16 -35.98 10.07 -1.76
N GLN A 17 -36.78 10.53 -0.80
CA GLN A 17 -36.30 10.98 0.50
C GLN A 17 -35.92 9.74 1.29
N TYR A 18 -34.68 9.31 1.14
CA TYR A 18 -34.14 8.25 1.97
C TYR A 18 -34.09 8.73 3.42
N SER A 19 -34.57 7.90 4.33
CA SER A 19 -34.37 8.14 5.75
C SER A 19 -32.87 8.07 6.07
N ARG A 20 -32.45 8.77 7.14
CA ARG A 20 -31.05 8.76 7.59
C ARG A 20 -30.52 7.35 7.84
N LYS A 21 -31.37 6.46 8.36
CA LYS A 21 -31.04 5.03 8.58
C LYS A 21 -30.81 4.27 7.26
N GLU A 22 -31.60 4.54 6.23
CA GLU A 22 -31.41 3.92 4.91
C GLU A 22 -30.15 4.43 4.23
N LEU A 23 -29.87 5.75 4.31
CA LEU A 23 -28.62 6.32 3.82
C LEU A 23 -27.41 5.68 4.51
N ASP A 24 -27.43 5.59 5.84
CA ASP A 24 -26.39 4.95 6.63
C ASP A 24 -26.18 3.49 6.18
N SER A 25 -27.25 2.72 6.01
CA SER A 25 -27.14 1.33 5.51
C SER A 25 -26.50 1.23 4.12
N ILE A 26 -26.83 2.15 3.20
CA ILE A 26 -26.27 2.18 1.85
C ILE A 26 -24.78 2.52 1.89
N PHE A 27 -24.39 3.50 2.71
CA PHE A 27 -22.99 3.87 2.89
C PHE A 27 -22.20 2.78 3.61
N GLU A 28 -22.80 2.07 4.56
CA GLU A 28 -22.19 0.91 5.21
C GLU A 28 -21.88 -0.20 4.20
N ILE A 29 -22.86 -0.57 3.36
CA ILE A 29 -22.69 -1.57 2.30
C ILE A 29 -21.57 -1.16 1.33
N LYS A 30 -21.56 0.10 0.88
CA LYS A 30 -20.52 0.64 -0.01
C LYS A 30 -19.14 0.62 0.66
N THR A 31 -19.05 1.03 1.93
CA THR A 31 -17.80 1.01 2.71
C THR A 31 -17.27 -0.41 2.86
N ARG A 32 -18.15 -1.38 3.17
CA ARG A 32 -17.79 -2.80 3.29
C ARG A 32 -17.26 -3.38 1.99
N ARG A 33 -17.87 -3.01 0.84
CA ARG A 33 -17.36 -3.39 -0.49
C ARG A 33 -15.97 -2.83 -0.77
N SER A 34 -15.73 -1.55 -0.47
CA SER A 34 -14.41 -0.94 -0.62
C SER A 34 -13.38 -1.57 0.30
N LEU A 35 -13.72 -1.89 1.55
CA LEU A 35 -12.83 -2.62 2.46
C LEU A 35 -12.49 -4.02 1.93
N LYS A 36 -13.46 -4.76 1.40
CA LYS A 36 -13.23 -6.07 0.79
C LYS A 36 -12.31 -5.97 -0.44
N SER A 37 -12.48 -4.93 -1.25
CA SER A 37 -11.61 -4.63 -2.39
C SER A 37 -10.17 -4.35 -1.94
N ILE A 38 -9.99 -3.48 -0.93
CA ILE A 38 -8.68 -3.19 -0.33
C ILE A 38 -8.04 -4.46 0.22
N ASN A 39 -8.80 -5.32 0.91
CA ASN A 39 -8.29 -6.59 1.43
C ASN A 39 -7.81 -7.52 0.30
N ARG A 40 -8.54 -7.56 -0.82
CA ARG A 40 -8.11 -8.33 -2.01
C ARG A 40 -6.83 -7.74 -2.61
N SER A 41 -6.74 -6.42 -2.75
CA SER A 41 -5.50 -5.76 -3.20
C SER A 41 -4.32 -6.07 -2.27
N MET A 42 -4.51 -6.06 -0.94
CA MET A 42 -3.48 -6.43 0.02
C MET A 42 -3.07 -7.90 -0.09
N LEU A 43 -3.99 -8.81 -0.40
CA LEU A 43 -3.65 -10.21 -0.65
C LEU A 43 -2.82 -10.37 -1.93
N THR A 44 -3.19 -9.65 -2.99
CA THR A 44 -2.40 -9.60 -4.22
C THR A 44 -1.00 -9.01 -3.97
N ASP A 45 -0.90 -7.97 -3.13
CA ASP A 45 0.37 -7.35 -2.72
C ASP A 45 1.28 -8.35 -1.99
N ALA A 46 0.71 -9.14 -1.06
CA ALA A 46 1.43 -10.22 -0.38
C ALA A 46 1.92 -11.30 -1.35
N VAL A 47 1.11 -11.69 -2.34
CA VAL A 47 1.52 -12.64 -3.39
C VAL A 47 2.68 -12.08 -4.21
N PHE A 48 2.61 -10.81 -4.61
CA PHE A 48 3.72 -10.15 -5.31
C PHE A 48 4.99 -10.09 -4.46
N MET A 49 4.90 -9.83 -3.16
CA MET A 49 6.07 -9.87 -2.27
C MET A 49 6.72 -11.25 -2.23
N VAL A 50 5.92 -12.32 -2.17
CA VAL A 50 6.44 -13.71 -2.21
C VAL A 50 7.12 -14.00 -3.54
N LEU A 51 6.52 -13.59 -4.67
CA LEU A 51 7.11 -13.79 -5.99
C LEU A 51 8.43 -13.01 -6.16
N VAL A 52 8.46 -11.75 -5.73
CA VAL A 52 9.68 -10.92 -5.76
C VAL A 52 10.76 -11.52 -4.86
N THR A 53 10.38 -12.02 -3.68
CA THR A 53 11.29 -12.72 -2.76
C THR A 53 11.89 -13.96 -3.42
N ALA A 54 11.06 -14.82 -4.01
CA ALA A 54 11.51 -16.05 -4.65
C ALA A 54 12.42 -15.76 -5.85
N GLY A 55 12.07 -14.76 -6.67
CA GLY A 55 12.90 -14.29 -7.77
C GLY A 55 14.24 -13.75 -7.28
N PHE A 56 14.23 -12.94 -6.22
CA PHE A 56 15.44 -12.39 -5.63
C PHE A 56 16.35 -13.48 -5.09
N VAL A 57 15.84 -14.39 -4.24
CA VAL A 57 16.59 -15.56 -3.73
C VAL A 57 17.18 -16.38 -4.88
N SER A 58 16.41 -16.61 -5.95
CA SER A 58 16.87 -17.36 -7.12
C SER A 58 18.00 -16.64 -7.85
N ILE A 59 17.89 -15.32 -8.04
CA ILE A 59 18.96 -14.49 -8.63
C ILE A 59 20.21 -14.53 -7.76
N THR A 60 20.09 -14.38 -6.44
CA THR A 60 21.23 -14.47 -5.52
C THR A 60 21.89 -15.85 -5.60
N PHE A 61 21.10 -16.92 -5.74
CA PHE A 61 21.60 -18.29 -5.89
C PHE A 61 22.32 -18.52 -7.24
N ILE A 62 21.73 -18.06 -8.35
CA ILE A 62 22.28 -18.17 -9.72
C ILE A 62 23.55 -17.34 -9.88
N LEU A 63 23.61 -16.15 -9.26
CA LEU A 63 24.81 -15.31 -9.23
C LEU A 63 25.95 -15.92 -8.39
N GLY A 64 25.77 -17.12 -7.84
CA GLY A 64 26.86 -17.98 -7.37
C GLY A 64 27.52 -17.44 -6.10
N LEU A 65 26.74 -17.35 -5.01
CA LEU A 65 27.15 -16.73 -3.76
C LEU A 65 28.60 -16.98 -3.30
N LYS A 66 29.34 -15.87 -3.21
CA LYS A 66 30.58 -15.70 -2.44
C LYS A 66 30.36 -15.70 -0.91
N SER A 67 29.12 -15.65 -0.38
CA SER A 67 28.85 -15.47 1.06
C SER A 67 27.48 -15.96 1.55
N ARG A 68 27.43 -16.81 2.58
CA ARG A 68 26.16 -17.14 3.29
C ARG A 68 25.54 -15.95 4.04
N TYR A 69 26.32 -14.92 4.38
CA TYR A 69 25.84 -13.79 5.18
C TYR A 69 24.97 -12.81 4.39
N ILE A 70 25.21 -12.67 3.08
CA ILE A 70 24.41 -11.81 2.18
C ILE A 70 22.97 -12.36 2.08
N ILE A 71 22.82 -13.67 1.87
CA ILE A 71 21.51 -14.36 1.80
C ILE A 71 20.73 -14.18 3.11
N SER A 72 21.40 -14.37 4.25
CA SER A 72 20.76 -14.26 5.56
C SER A 72 20.28 -12.84 5.85
N GLY A 73 21.03 -11.82 5.43
CA GLY A 73 20.59 -10.42 5.53
C GLY A 73 19.39 -10.11 4.65
N GLU A 74 19.38 -10.58 3.41
CA GLU A 74 18.26 -10.43 2.47
C GLU A 74 16.99 -11.10 2.99
N LEU A 75 17.09 -12.33 3.49
CA LEU A 75 15.98 -13.06 4.10
C LEU A 75 15.43 -12.38 5.35
N LEU A 76 16.30 -11.81 6.20
CA LEU A 76 15.90 -11.05 7.38
C LEU A 76 15.08 -9.80 6.98
N PHE A 77 15.55 -9.04 5.99
CA PHE A 77 14.84 -7.84 5.52
C PHE A 77 13.49 -8.16 4.90
N ILE A 78 13.40 -9.25 4.13
CA ILE A 78 12.14 -9.73 3.56
C ILE A 78 11.18 -10.19 4.66
N ALA A 79 11.66 -10.90 5.68
CA ALA A 79 10.86 -11.29 6.83
C ALA A 79 10.33 -10.09 7.61
N ILE A 80 11.15 -9.04 7.79
CA ILE A 80 10.73 -7.77 8.40
C ILE A 80 9.64 -7.09 7.56
N LEU A 81 9.79 -7.04 6.24
CA LEU A 81 8.79 -6.49 5.31
C LEU A 81 7.45 -7.23 5.40
N LEU A 82 7.47 -8.57 5.38
CA LEU A 82 6.28 -9.40 5.51
C LEU A 82 5.62 -9.26 6.88
N CYS A 83 6.42 -9.21 7.95
CA CYS A 83 5.92 -9.01 9.31
C CYS A 83 5.27 -7.62 9.48
N LEU A 84 5.89 -6.57 8.92
CA LEU A 84 5.30 -5.23 8.88
C LEU A 84 4.02 -5.19 8.03
N HIS A 85 4.03 -5.81 6.84
CA HIS A 85 2.84 -5.93 5.99
C HIS A 85 1.68 -6.58 6.74
N TYR A 86 1.94 -7.72 7.41
CA TYR A 86 0.94 -8.47 8.16
C TYR A 86 0.44 -7.71 9.39
N ARG A 87 1.34 -7.11 10.18
CA ARG A 87 1.00 -6.35 11.39
C ARG A 87 0.17 -5.12 11.04
N ILE A 88 0.47 -4.43 9.94
CA ILE A 88 -0.29 -3.25 9.51
C ILE A 88 -1.63 -3.66 8.88
N LYS A 89 -1.70 -4.73 8.07
CA LYS A 89 -2.98 -5.30 7.59
C LYS A 89 -3.92 -5.61 8.75
N HIS A 90 -3.40 -6.26 9.78
CA HIS A 90 -4.14 -6.56 10.99
C HIS A 90 -4.68 -5.28 11.67
N LEU A 91 -3.83 -4.26 11.87
CA LEU A 91 -4.25 -2.98 12.49
C LEU A 91 -5.23 -2.15 11.63
N THR A 92 -5.21 -2.35 10.30
CA THR A 92 -5.98 -1.54 9.35
C THR A 92 -7.34 -2.13 8.99
N LEU A 93 -7.48 -3.46 8.91
CA LEU A 93 -8.72 -4.10 8.44
C LEU A 93 -9.45 -4.92 9.52
N SER A 94 -8.75 -5.48 10.52
CA SER A 94 -9.38 -6.44 11.45
C SER A 94 -10.13 -5.80 12.62
N ARG A 95 -9.85 -4.53 12.96
CA ARG A 95 -10.40 -3.83 14.14
C ARG A 95 -11.42 -2.74 13.82
N ILE A 96 -11.95 -2.68 12.61
CA ILE A 96 -12.91 -1.61 12.24
C ILE A 96 -14.33 -2.14 12.44
N ASN A 97 -14.89 -1.85 13.62
CA ASN A 97 -16.32 -2.02 13.88
C ASN A 97 -17.08 -0.88 13.19
N LEU A 98 -17.74 -1.21 12.08
CA LEU A 98 -18.60 -0.27 11.35
C LEU A 98 -19.91 0.00 12.10
N SER A 99 -20.32 -0.87 13.03
CA SER A 99 -21.62 -0.76 13.72
C SER A 99 -21.62 0.06 15.01
N GLU A 100 -20.44 0.35 15.60
CA GLU A 100 -20.34 1.08 16.88
C GLU A 100 -19.98 2.57 16.72
N ASN A 101 -19.49 2.99 15.54
CA ASN A 101 -19.10 4.37 15.28
C ASN A 101 -20.06 5.02 14.26
N ASN A 102 -20.24 6.34 14.32
CA ASN A 102 -20.85 7.08 13.21
C ASN A 102 -20.12 6.71 11.90
N ILE A 103 -20.86 6.32 10.86
CA ILE A 103 -20.29 5.82 9.59
C ILE A 103 -19.27 6.80 9.00
N THR A 104 -19.50 8.10 9.14
CA THR A 104 -18.57 9.16 8.73
C THR A 104 -17.22 9.09 9.45
N GLU A 105 -17.22 8.82 10.76
CA GLU A 105 -15.99 8.65 11.55
C GLU A 105 -15.26 7.35 11.18
N ALA A 106 -16.00 6.26 10.98
CA ALA A 106 -15.43 4.99 10.54
C ALA A 106 -14.73 5.14 9.18
N ILE A 107 -15.36 5.79 8.20
CA ILE A 107 -14.77 6.07 6.88
C ILE A 107 -13.51 6.94 7.03
N LEU A 108 -13.53 7.97 7.88
CA LEU A 108 -12.38 8.83 8.12
C LEU A 108 -11.19 8.05 8.72
N GLN A 109 -11.45 7.17 9.69
CA GLN A 109 -10.42 6.33 10.29
C GLN A 109 -9.82 5.37 9.26
N ILE A 110 -10.63 4.75 8.40
CA ILE A 110 -10.15 3.90 7.30
C ILE A 110 -9.21 4.71 6.39
N ILE A 111 -9.62 5.91 5.96
CA ILE A 111 -8.81 6.76 5.09
C ILE A 111 -7.47 7.11 5.74
N LYS A 112 -7.47 7.50 7.03
CA LYS A 112 -6.24 7.83 7.76
C LYS A 112 -5.30 6.64 7.84
N LYS A 113 -5.80 5.45 8.20
CA LYS A 113 -4.99 4.24 8.31
C LYS A 113 -4.41 3.81 6.96
N VAL A 114 -5.21 3.81 5.89
CA VAL A 114 -4.72 3.44 4.54
C VAL A 114 -3.71 4.48 4.03
N LYS A 115 -3.89 5.77 4.30
CA LYS A 115 -2.86 6.78 3.99
C LYS A 115 -1.56 6.54 4.75
N GLY A 116 -1.65 6.24 6.04
CA GLY A 116 -0.48 5.91 6.87
C GLY A 116 0.28 4.70 6.33
N TYR A 117 -0.45 3.65 5.94
CA TYR A 117 0.12 2.47 5.26
C TYR A 117 0.90 2.85 3.99
N LEU A 118 0.28 3.63 3.10
CA LEU A 118 0.90 4.05 1.85
C LEU A 118 2.15 4.93 2.08
N LEU A 119 2.13 5.78 3.11
CA LEU A 119 3.28 6.62 3.46
C LEU A 119 4.43 5.77 3.99
N LEU A 120 4.15 4.82 4.88
CA LEU A 120 5.15 3.93 5.45
C LEU A 120 5.85 3.12 4.35
N TYR A 121 5.11 2.57 3.38
CA TYR A 121 5.71 1.90 2.22
C TYR A 121 6.59 2.83 1.39
N LYS A 122 6.14 4.06 1.11
CA LYS A 122 6.93 5.02 0.32
C LYS A 122 8.27 5.39 0.96
N VAL A 123 8.40 5.28 2.28
CA VAL A 123 9.64 5.58 3.00
C VAL A 123 10.47 4.31 3.21
N LEU A 124 9.83 3.22 3.63
CA LEU A 124 10.52 2.00 4.02
C LEU A 124 11.12 1.26 2.82
N THR A 125 10.39 1.12 1.72
CA THR A 125 10.87 0.38 0.54
C THR A 125 12.15 0.99 -0.06
N PRO A 126 12.26 2.31 -0.31
CA PRO A 126 13.50 2.88 -0.82
C PRO A 126 14.64 2.87 0.21
N LEU A 127 14.36 2.98 1.51
CA LEU A 127 15.38 2.83 2.56
C LEU A 127 15.97 1.41 2.55
N ILE A 128 15.12 0.37 2.45
CA ILE A 128 15.57 -1.02 2.38
C ILE A 128 16.37 -1.26 1.10
N ALA A 129 15.90 -0.77 -0.06
CA ALA A 129 16.63 -0.94 -1.32
C ALA A 129 18.00 -0.26 -1.31
N GLY A 130 18.09 0.98 -0.82
CA GLY A 130 19.36 1.69 -0.67
C GLY A 130 20.29 1.01 0.34
N GLY A 131 19.74 0.53 1.46
CA GLY A 131 20.49 -0.21 2.48
C GLY A 131 21.06 -1.52 1.95
N LEU A 132 20.27 -2.29 1.20
CA LEU A 132 20.71 -3.53 0.56
C LEU A 132 21.82 -3.28 -0.46
N PHE A 133 21.71 -2.21 -1.25
CA PHE A 133 22.76 -1.84 -2.19
C PHE A 133 24.08 -1.50 -1.48
N ILE A 134 24.03 -0.70 -0.42
CA ILE A 134 25.23 -0.37 0.39
C ILE A 134 25.83 -1.64 0.99
N LEU A 135 25.00 -2.50 1.57
CA LEU A 135 25.44 -3.76 2.18
C LEU A 135 26.07 -4.70 1.15
N TYR A 136 25.52 -4.77 -0.06
CA TYR A 136 26.11 -5.51 -1.17
C TYR A 136 27.49 -4.98 -1.55
N GLN A 137 27.66 -3.65 -1.64
CA GLN A 137 28.94 -3.04 -1.99
C GLN A 137 30.01 -3.23 -0.91
N VAL A 138 29.64 -3.09 0.37
CA VAL A 138 30.54 -3.36 1.51
C VAL A 138 31.00 -4.81 1.50
N ASN A 139 30.09 -5.76 1.32
CA ASN A 139 30.44 -7.18 1.28
C ASN A 139 31.32 -7.50 0.07
N THR A 140 30.97 -7.00 -1.11
CA THR A 140 31.75 -7.24 -2.34
C THR A 140 33.19 -6.72 -2.19
N ASN A 141 33.36 -5.54 -1.58
CA ASN A 141 34.68 -4.98 -1.32
C ASN A 141 35.47 -5.80 -0.28
N PHE A 142 34.81 -6.27 0.78
CA PHE A 142 35.42 -7.19 1.74
C PHE A 142 35.92 -8.48 1.06
N TYR A 143 35.16 -9.07 0.15
CA TYR A 143 35.61 -10.27 -0.57
C TYR A 143 36.82 -10.05 -1.49
N ASN A 144 37.03 -8.81 -1.92
CA ASN A 144 38.16 -8.48 -2.79
C ASN A 144 39.39 -8.02 -1.99
N THR A 145 39.21 -7.42 -0.81
CA THR A 145 40.28 -6.73 -0.08
C THR A 145 40.49 -7.19 1.37
N GLY A 146 39.59 -8.00 1.92
CA GLY A 146 39.58 -8.46 3.31
C GLY A 146 39.13 -7.41 4.34
N ILE A 147 38.76 -6.20 3.91
CA ILE A 147 38.43 -5.08 4.79
C ILE A 147 36.98 -4.65 4.57
N TYR A 148 36.21 -4.53 5.66
CA TYR A 148 34.86 -3.95 5.62
C TYR A 148 34.96 -2.43 5.42
N SER A 149 34.88 -2.00 4.17
CA SER A 149 34.82 -0.59 3.82
C SER A 149 33.99 -0.37 2.57
N LEU A 150 33.45 0.84 2.42
CA LEU A 150 32.74 1.25 1.22
C LEU A 150 33.75 1.61 0.12
N PRO A 151 33.73 0.94 -1.05
CA PRO A 151 34.54 1.38 -2.18
C PRO A 151 34.00 2.74 -2.65
N ARG A 152 34.85 3.77 -2.68
CA ARG A 152 34.51 5.14 -3.13
C ARG A 152 33.19 5.64 -2.53
N PRO A 153 33.16 6.01 -1.24
CA PRO A 153 31.92 6.23 -0.48
C PRO A 153 30.97 7.23 -1.12
N ALA A 154 31.48 8.35 -1.65
CA ALA A 154 30.65 9.37 -2.29
C ALA A 154 29.90 8.83 -3.53
N PHE A 155 30.58 8.05 -4.38
CA PHE A 155 29.98 7.47 -5.58
C PHE A 155 28.95 6.39 -5.23
N THR A 156 29.29 5.52 -4.28
CA THR A 156 28.39 4.44 -3.85
C THR A 156 27.13 4.97 -3.17
N ILE A 157 27.25 6.01 -2.34
CA ILE A 157 26.10 6.69 -1.74
C ILE A 157 25.25 7.36 -2.83
N GLY A 158 25.87 7.99 -3.83
CA GLY A 158 25.16 8.57 -4.98
C GLY A 158 24.28 7.55 -5.71
N ILE A 159 24.84 6.37 -6.04
CA ILE A 159 24.06 5.30 -6.69
C ILE A 159 22.98 4.74 -5.76
N ALA A 160 23.25 4.58 -4.46
CA ALA A 160 22.26 4.13 -3.49
C ALA A 160 21.06 5.09 -3.45
N LEU A 161 21.32 6.41 -3.47
CA LEU A 161 20.27 7.43 -3.53
C LEU A 161 19.49 7.39 -4.85
N SER A 162 20.17 7.28 -6.00
CA SER A 162 19.48 7.13 -7.30
C SER A 162 18.60 5.89 -7.34
N THR A 163 19.09 4.77 -6.80
CA THR A 163 18.32 3.52 -6.68
C THR A 163 17.10 3.71 -5.77
N GLY A 164 17.28 4.38 -4.63
CA GLY A 164 16.19 4.75 -3.72
C GLY A 164 15.13 5.61 -4.40
N ILE A 165 15.51 6.61 -5.19
CA ILE A 165 14.57 7.46 -5.94
C ILE A 165 13.77 6.63 -6.96
N LEU A 166 14.44 5.74 -7.69
CA LEU A 166 13.80 4.88 -8.68
C LEU A 166 12.80 3.91 -8.02
N VAL A 167 13.19 3.31 -6.89
CA VAL A 167 12.30 2.44 -6.09
C VAL A 167 11.13 3.22 -5.50
N LEU A 168 11.34 4.47 -5.08
CA LEU A 168 10.26 5.34 -4.59
C LEU A 168 9.26 5.62 -5.70
N ALA A 169 9.71 5.95 -6.91
CA ALA A 169 8.84 6.17 -8.06
C ALA A 169 8.04 4.91 -8.42
N LEU A 170 8.70 3.75 -8.43
CA LEU A 170 8.05 2.46 -8.71
C LEU A 170 7.02 2.09 -7.62
N THR A 171 7.39 2.26 -6.35
CA THR A 171 6.49 2.02 -5.21
C THR A 171 5.29 2.97 -5.28
N HIS A 172 5.50 4.24 -5.62
CA HIS A 172 4.42 5.20 -5.81
C HIS A 172 3.45 4.76 -6.92
N PHE A 173 3.99 4.32 -8.06
CA PHE A 173 3.19 3.85 -9.18
C PHE A 173 2.34 2.62 -8.81
N ILE A 174 2.97 1.59 -8.24
CA ILE A 174 2.29 0.34 -7.85
C ILE A 174 1.20 0.63 -6.80
N THR A 175 1.56 1.36 -5.75
CA THR A 175 0.62 1.65 -4.65
C THR A 175 -0.56 2.52 -5.12
N THR A 176 -0.33 3.46 -6.04
CA THR A 176 -1.41 4.28 -6.61
C THR A 176 -2.34 3.45 -7.49
N THR A 177 -1.80 2.54 -8.29
CA THR A 177 -2.58 1.64 -9.13
C THR A 177 -3.42 0.67 -8.30
N MET A 178 -2.85 0.10 -7.23
CA MET A 178 -3.54 -0.91 -6.40
C MET A 178 -4.55 -0.32 -5.41
N TYR A 179 -4.25 0.83 -4.80
CA TYR A 179 -5.06 1.40 -3.71
C TYR A 179 -5.72 2.74 -4.07
N GLY A 180 -5.27 3.43 -5.11
CA GLY A 180 -5.70 4.81 -5.42
C GLY A 180 -7.16 4.94 -5.78
N LYS A 181 -7.73 3.98 -6.52
CA LYS A 181 -9.15 3.98 -6.90
C LYS A 181 -10.08 3.89 -5.69
N GLU A 182 -9.81 2.96 -4.78
CA GLU A 182 -10.62 2.78 -3.58
C GLU A 182 -10.41 3.91 -2.57
N LEU A 183 -9.19 4.46 -2.46
CA LEU A 183 -8.94 5.61 -1.61
C LEU A 183 -9.66 6.87 -2.11
N LYS A 184 -9.77 7.06 -3.43
CA LYS A 184 -10.59 8.14 -4.04
C LYS A 184 -12.08 7.93 -3.74
N ARG A 185 -12.59 6.71 -3.88
CA ARG A 185 -13.98 6.35 -3.56
C ARG A 185 -14.33 6.63 -2.10
N LEU A 186 -13.49 6.20 -1.15
CA LEU A 186 -13.70 6.45 0.27
C LEU A 186 -13.67 7.95 0.60
N LYS A 187 -12.75 8.71 0.01
CA LYS A 187 -12.71 10.19 0.17
C LYS A 187 -13.97 10.86 -0.38
N GLN A 188 -14.51 10.36 -1.49
CA GLN A 188 -15.74 10.89 -2.07
C GLN A 188 -16.93 10.58 -1.18
N MET A 189 -17.08 9.34 -0.71
CA MET A 189 -18.13 8.98 0.26
C MET A 189 -18.07 9.83 1.53
N TYR A 190 -16.88 10.10 2.05
CA TYR A 190 -16.71 11.01 3.19
C TYR A 190 -17.18 12.44 2.89
N LYS A 191 -16.84 12.98 1.71
CA LYS A 191 -17.29 14.32 1.29
C LYS A 191 -18.81 14.37 1.12
N ASP A 192 -19.39 13.37 0.49
CA ASP A 192 -20.83 13.27 0.24
C ASP A 192 -21.61 13.20 1.57
N LEU A 193 -21.12 12.43 2.55
CA LEU A 193 -21.67 12.37 3.91
C LEU A 193 -21.45 13.65 4.73
N ALA A 194 -20.33 14.34 4.54
CA ALA A 194 -20.01 15.57 5.25
C ALA A 194 -20.80 16.78 4.70
N HIS A 195 -21.11 16.82 3.41
CA HIS A 195 -21.91 17.88 2.77
C HIS A 195 -23.42 17.59 2.82
N GLY A 196 -23.82 16.31 2.90
CA GLY A 196 -25.20 15.90 3.15
C GLY A 196 -25.73 16.21 4.56
N LYS A 197 -24.87 16.69 5.47
CA LYS A 197 -25.27 17.18 6.81
C LYS A 197 -25.96 18.55 6.81
N ASN A 198 -25.98 19.25 5.68
CA ASN A 198 -26.60 20.57 5.54
C ASN A 198 -28.03 20.54 4.96
N TYR A 199 -28.67 19.36 4.96
CA TYR A 199 -30.08 19.18 4.60
C TYR A 199 -30.85 18.59 5.79
#